data_AF-B9SSA5-F1
#
_entry.id   AF-B9SSA5-F1
#
_cell.length_a   1.000
_cell.length_b   1.000
_cell.length_c   1.000
_cell.angle_alpha   90.00
_cell.angle_beta   90.00
_cell.angle_gamma   90.00
#
_symmetry.space_group_name_H-M   'P 1'
#
loop_
_entity.id
_entity.type
_entity.pdbx_description
1 polymer ?
#
loop_
_entity_poly.entity_id
_entity_poly.type
_entity_poly.pdbx_seq_one_letter_code
_entity_poly.pdbx_strand_id
1 'polypeptide(L)'
;MKPAGKENSLTREESEFANRVKERFENQEKAVYKTFINEWKLYGEGYKSKHDLYCDIALLFGDYQDFLMELAAFLKDGYRTNVSAV
;
A
#
# COMPACT_ATOMS: atom_id res chain seq x y z
N MET A 1 31.41 -11.60 -10.68
CA MET A 1 30.00 -12.02 -10.47
C MET A 1 29.33 -11.05 -9.49
N LYS A 2 28.69 -9.99 -10.01
CA LYS A 2 27.69 -9.07 -9.41
C LYS A 2 27.09 -8.22 -10.55
N PRO A 3 25.86 -7.66 -10.46
CA PRO A 3 25.04 -7.51 -9.25
C PRO A 3 23.63 -8.14 -9.36
N ALA A 4 23.11 -8.62 -8.22
CA ALA A 4 21.68 -8.83 -8.04
C ALA A 4 21.02 -7.44 -8.02
N GLY A 5 20.37 -7.10 -9.13
CA GLY A 5 19.53 -5.92 -9.25
C GLY A 5 18.42 -5.99 -8.20
N LYS A 6 18.15 -4.85 -7.56
CA LYS A 6 17.03 -4.66 -6.67
C LYS A 6 15.75 -4.85 -7.48
N GLU A 7 15.15 -6.04 -7.49
CA GLU A 7 13.78 -6.21 -7.97
C GLU A 7 12.83 -5.66 -6.90
N ASN A 8 12.75 -4.33 -6.85
CA ASN A 8 11.60 -3.65 -6.28
C ASN A 8 10.45 -3.69 -7.29
N SER A 9 10.14 -4.90 -7.78
CA SER A 9 9.02 -5.14 -8.69
C SER A 9 7.81 -5.36 -7.79
N LEU A 10 7.01 -4.30 -7.63
CA LEU A 10 5.71 -4.39 -6.98
C LEU A 10 4.95 -5.56 -7.61
N THR A 11 4.37 -6.46 -6.80
CA THR A 11 3.59 -7.56 -7.35
C THR A 11 2.42 -7.00 -8.16
N ARG A 12 1.84 -7.82 -9.04
CA ARG A 12 0.65 -7.41 -9.79
C ARG A 12 -0.46 -6.89 -8.89
N GLU A 13 -0.63 -7.48 -7.71
CA GLU A 13 -1.64 -7.10 -6.72
C GLU A 13 -1.31 -5.73 -6.09
N GLU A 14 -0.04 -5.43 -5.81
CA GLU A 14 0.41 -4.13 -5.31
C GLU A 14 0.22 -3.02 -6.35
N SER A 15 0.50 -3.33 -7.63
CA SER A 15 0.28 -2.41 -8.74
C SER A 15 -1.21 -2.14 -9.00
N GLU A 16 -2.05 -3.19 -8.97
CA GLU A 16 -3.50 -3.05 -9.11
C GLU A 16 -4.11 -2.28 -7.93
N PHE A 17 -3.63 -2.50 -6.71
CA PHE A 17 -4.05 -1.73 -5.53
C PHE A 17 -3.69 -0.25 -5.69
N ALA A 18 -2.43 0.06 -6.02
CA ALA A 18 -1.98 1.43 -6.24
C ALA A 18 -2.79 2.16 -7.33
N ASN A 19 -3.13 1.47 -8.42
CA ASN A 19 -3.99 2.03 -9.46
C ASN A 19 -5.41 2.34 -8.97
N ARG A 20 -6.03 1.45 -8.16
CA ARG A 20 -7.35 1.72 -7.56
C ARG A 20 -7.33 2.95 -6.66
N VAL A 21 -6.27 3.12 -5.84
CA VAL A 21 -6.11 4.33 -5.01
C VAL A 21 -5.96 5.58 -5.89
N LYS A 22 -5.13 5.49 -6.93
CA LYS A 22 -4.92 6.59 -7.87
C LYS A 22 -6.23 7.02 -8.55
N GLU A 23 -6.98 6.09 -9.13
CA GLU A 23 -8.25 6.39 -9.81
C GLU A 23 -9.28 7.03 -8.88
N ARG A 24 -9.35 6.57 -7.62
CA ARG A 24 -10.33 7.06 -6.65
C ARG A 24 -9.99 8.45 -6.10
N PHE A 25 -8.71 8.78 -5.91
CA PHE A 25 -8.31 9.97 -5.15
C PHE A 25 -7.51 11.02 -5.92
N GLU A 26 -6.91 10.69 -7.07
CA GLU A 26 -6.09 11.64 -7.84
C GLU A 26 -6.90 12.84 -8.36
N ASN A 27 -8.17 12.61 -8.74
CA ASN A 27 -9.03 13.65 -9.32
C ASN A 27 -9.92 14.36 -8.28
N GLN A 28 -10.36 13.65 -7.24
CA GLN A 28 -11.28 14.20 -6.25
C GLN A 28 -10.55 14.92 -5.11
N GLU A 29 -9.41 14.37 -4.64
CA GLU A 29 -8.70 14.88 -3.46
C GLU A 29 -7.18 14.82 -3.62
N LYS A 30 -6.64 15.70 -4.48
CA LYS A 30 -5.18 15.76 -4.76
C LYS A 30 -4.30 15.87 -3.51
N ALA A 31 -4.76 16.57 -2.47
CA ALA A 31 -4.01 16.70 -1.22
C ALA A 31 -3.92 15.36 -0.48
N VAL A 32 -5.04 14.62 -0.44
CA VAL A 32 -5.13 13.29 0.19
C VAL A 32 -4.24 12.29 -0.56
N TYR A 33 -4.30 12.27 -1.89
CA TYR A 33 -3.43 11.41 -2.68
C TYR A 33 -1.94 11.72 -2.47
N LYS A 34 -1.55 13.01 -2.40
CA LYS A 34 -0.16 13.39 -2.08
C LYS A 34 0.29 12.91 -0.70
N THR A 35 -0.57 13.06 0.32
CA THR A 35 -0.27 12.55 1.66
C THR A 35 -0.11 11.04 1.63
N PHE A 36 -1.01 10.30 0.98
CA PHE A 36 -0.91 8.85 0.83
C PHE A 36 0.42 8.40 0.21
N ILE A 37 0.88 9.04 -0.87
CA ILE A 37 2.16 8.73 -1.49
C ILE A 37 3.33 9.02 -0.54
N ASN A 38 3.26 10.09 0.25
CA ASN A 38 4.27 10.40 1.25
C ASN A 38 4.32 9.34 2.36
N GLU A 39 3.17 8.89 2.84
CA GLU A 39 3.05 7.83 3.84
C GLU A 39 3.68 6.52 3.34
N TRP A 40 3.36 6.12 2.12
CA TRP A 40 3.93 4.92 1.50
C TRP A 40 5.44 5.01 1.29
N LYS A 41 5.95 6.20 0.94
CA LYS A 41 7.38 6.45 0.81
C LYS A 41 8.10 6.29 2.15
N LEU A 42 7.57 6.86 3.23
CA LEU A 42 8.17 6.75 4.57
C LEU A 42 8.22 5.28 5.04
N TYR A 43 7.18 4.51 4.74
CA TYR A 43 7.18 3.06 4.98
C TYR A 43 8.26 2.33 4.16
N GLY A 44 8.36 2.60 2.86
CA GLY A 44 9.36 1.97 1.98
C GLY A 44 10.81 2.32 2.34
N GLU A 45 11.04 3.49 2.92
CA GLU A 45 12.35 3.93 3.42
C GLU A 45 12.67 3.39 4.83
N GLY A 46 11.71 2.69 5.48
CA GLY A 46 11.88 2.10 6.81
C GLY A 46 11.71 3.09 7.97
N TYR A 47 11.21 4.29 7.72
CA TYR A 47 10.92 5.29 8.76
C TYR A 47 9.60 5.05 9.51
N LYS A 48 8.72 4.19 8.97
CA LYS A 48 7.44 3.82 9.60
C LYS A 48 7.25 2.32 9.66
N SER A 49 6.59 1.86 10.72
CA SER A 49 6.11 0.49 10.80
C SER A 49 4.83 0.30 9.97
N LYS A 50 4.46 -0.95 9.69
CA LYS A 50 3.16 -1.28 9.08
C LYS A 50 1.99 -0.76 9.90
N HIS A 51 2.11 -0.77 11.23
CA HIS A 51 1.04 -0.30 12.11
C HIS A 51 0.87 1.22 11.99
N ASP A 52 1.95 1.98 12.00
CA ASP A 52 1.91 3.44 11.87
C ASP A 52 1.33 3.83 10.50
N LEU A 53 1.79 3.18 9.42
CA LEU A 53 1.26 3.37 8.08
C LEU A 53 -0.26 3.14 8.03
N TYR A 54 -0.75 2.05 8.64
CA TYR A 54 -2.17 1.76 8.67
C TYR A 54 -2.96 2.83 9.44
N CYS A 55 -2.48 3.27 10.61
CA CYS A 55 -3.13 4.28 11.42
C CYS A 55 -3.23 5.63 10.69
N ASP A 56 -2.13 6.07 10.06
CA ASP A 56 -2.09 7.34 9.33
C ASP A 56 -3.01 7.30 8.10
N ILE A 57 -3.04 6.18 7.38
CA ILE A 57 -3.96 6.00 6.25
C ILE A 57 -5.42 5.87 6.74
N ALA A 58 -5.68 5.23 7.88
CA ALA A 58 -7.03 5.16 8.46
C ALA A 58 -7.58 6.53 8.85
N LEU A 59 -6.73 7.43 9.36
CA LEU A 59 -7.11 8.82 9.61
C LEU A 59 -7.35 9.60 8.30
N LEU A 60 -6.54 9.31 7.28
CA LEU A 60 -6.62 9.99 5.99
C LEU A 60 -7.86 9.61 5.17
N PHE A 61 -8.32 8.35 5.28
CA PHE A 61 -9.43 7.79 4.49
C PHE A 61 -10.62 7.35 5.36
N GLY A 62 -10.83 7.94 6.53
CA GLY A 62 -11.73 7.45 7.58
C GLY A 62 -13.14 7.00 7.17
N ASP A 63 -13.68 7.55 6.08
CA ASP A 63 -15.00 7.19 5.54
C ASP A 63 -14.98 6.04 4.51
N TYR A 64 -13.81 5.66 3.99
CA TYR A 64 -13.61 4.61 2.98
C TYR A 64 -13.25 3.27 3.64
N GLN A 65 -14.20 2.72 4.39
CA GLN A 65 -13.97 1.47 5.15
C GLN A 65 -13.62 0.27 4.26
N ASP A 66 -14.16 0.21 3.04
CA ASP A 66 -13.82 -0.77 2.01
C ASP A 66 -12.33 -0.74 1.66
N PHE A 67 -11.78 0.46 1.46
CA PHE A 67 -10.37 0.66 1.20
C PHE A 67 -9.49 0.28 2.41
N LEU A 68 -9.91 0.65 3.63
CA LEU A 68 -9.16 0.32 4.85
C LEU A 68 -9.10 -1.19 5.11
N MET A 69 -10.16 -1.94 4.77
CA MET A 69 -10.14 -3.40 4.85
C MET A 69 -9.15 -4.03 3.85
N GLU A 70 -9.13 -3.56 2.60
CA GLU A 70 -8.15 -4.01 1.60
C GLU A 70 -6.72 -3.72 2.04
N LEU A 71 -6.46 -2.52 2.56
CA LEU A 71 -5.16 -2.12 3.10
C LEU A 71 -4.76 -2.97 4.31
N ALA A 72 -5.68 -3.25 5.23
CA ALA A 72 -5.41 -4.09 6.39
C ALA A 72 -5.02 -5.52 5.97
N ALA A 73 -5.71 -6.08 4.97
CA ALA A 73 -5.37 -7.36 4.39
C ALA A 73 -3.97 -7.34 3.74
N PHE A 74 -3.71 -6.31 2.93
CA PHE A 74 -2.42 -6.07 2.28
C PHE A 74 -1.24 -6.00 3.27
N LEU A 75 -1.45 -5.33 4.41
CA LEU A 75 -0.39 -5.14 5.41
C LEU A 75 -0.18 -6.36 6.31
N LYS A 76 -1.25 -7.08 6.67
CA LYS A 76 -1.20 -8.29 7.50
C LYS A 76 -0.58 -9.46 6.73
N ASP A 77 -1.10 -9.72 5.55
CA ASP A 77 -0.58 -10.71 4.62
C ASP A 77 0.06 -9.93 3.48
N GLY A 78 1.37 -9.63 3.57
CA GLY A 78 2.10 -9.24 2.37
C GLY A 78 1.98 -10.40 1.39
N TYR A 79 1.05 -10.29 0.43
CA TYR A 79 0.38 -11.37 -0.30
C TYR A 79 1.25 -12.61 -0.47
N ARG A 80 1.17 -13.49 0.52
CA ARG A 80 1.74 -14.83 0.43
C ARG A 80 0.56 -15.75 0.21
N THR A 81 0.06 -15.79 -1.03
CA THR A 81 -0.73 -16.93 -1.48
C THR A 81 0.22 -18.13 -1.57
N ASN A 82 0.55 -18.71 -0.42
CA ASN A 82 0.94 -20.11 -0.37
C ASN A 82 -0.31 -20.91 -0.72
N VAL A 83 -0.57 -21.08 -2.01
CA VAL A 83 -1.39 -22.18 -2.49
C VAL A 83 -0.56 -23.44 -2.27
N SER A 84 -0.64 -23.99 -1.07
CA SER A 84 -0.16 -25.32 -0.72
C SER A 84 -1.07 -25.89 0.35
N ALA A 85 -2.28 -26.22 -0.06
CA ALA A 85 -3.13 -27.18 0.64
C ALA A 85 -4.27 -27.63 -0.30
N VAL A 86 -3.94 -28.48 -1.27
CA VAL A 86 -4.66 -29.75 -1.50
C VAL A 86 -3.69 -30.77 -2.08
#